data_AF-A0A0S7WP91-F1
#
_entry.id   AF-A0A0S7WP91-F1
#
_cell.length_a   1.000
_cell.length_b   1.000
_cell.length_c   1.000
_cell.angle_alpha   90.00
_cell.angle_beta   90.00
_cell.angle_gamma   90.00
#
_symmetry.space_group_name_H-M   'P 1'
#
loop_
_entity.id
_entity.type
_entity.pdbx_description
1 polymer ?
#
loop_
_entity_poly.entity_id
_entity_poly.type
_entity_poly.pdbx_seq_one_letter_code
_entity_poly.pdbx_strand_id
1 'polypeptide(L)'
;MRGRRSIRSYSDAPLTLAEVSQLLWAAQGITNDRGFRTAPSAGALYPLEVYVVAGKVEGLPAGIYKYRPREHELWRVDLGDKRRELSGAALGQEPVADGAIDIVFAAVYGRTAVKYGERATRYVHIEVGHAAQNVFLQAGALDLGAAVIGAFFDEEVE
;
A
#
# COMPACT_ATOMS: atom_id res chain seq x y z
N MET A 1 -15.60 -0.77 12.40
CA MET A 1 -15.31 0.69 12.35
C MET A 1 -14.98 1.33 13.70
N ARG A 2 -15.69 1.04 14.81
CA ARG A 2 -15.50 1.78 16.09
C ARG A 2 -14.05 1.79 16.63
N GLY A 3 -13.29 0.71 16.41
CA GLY A 3 -11.89 0.58 16.84
C GLY A 3 -10.83 1.17 15.91
N ARG A 4 -11.18 1.64 14.69
CA ARG A 4 -10.17 2.11 13.73
C ARG A 4 -9.47 3.37 14.26
N ARG A 5 -8.16 3.29 14.47
CA ARG A 5 -7.29 4.39 14.89
C ARG A 5 -5.99 4.35 14.09
N SER A 6 -5.32 5.49 14.02
CA SER A 6 -3.96 5.54 13.50
C SER A 6 -3.01 5.22 14.64
N ILE A 7 -2.28 4.12 14.51
CA ILE A 7 -1.30 3.66 15.49
C ILE A 7 0.08 3.94 14.89
N ARG A 8 0.93 4.65 15.62
CA ARG A 8 2.25 5.13 15.16
C ARG A 8 3.42 4.60 15.98
N SER A 9 3.14 3.76 16.96
CA SER A 9 4.14 3.03 17.73
C SER A 9 3.83 1.55 17.54
N TYR A 10 4.82 0.80 17.11
CA TYR A 10 4.68 -0.60 16.74
C TYR A 10 5.53 -1.47 17.65
N SER A 11 5.11 -2.73 17.83
CA SER A 11 5.99 -3.75 18.40
C SER A 11 7.07 -4.17 17.40
N ASP A 12 8.13 -4.80 17.90
CA ASP A 12 9.16 -5.43 17.04
C ASP A 12 8.75 -6.78 16.42
N ALA A 13 7.53 -7.26 16.70
CA ALA A 13 7.02 -8.50 16.12
C ALA A 13 6.95 -8.42 14.58
N PRO A 14 7.40 -9.46 13.85
CA PRO A 14 7.23 -9.52 12.41
C PRO A 14 5.76 -9.76 12.04
N LEU A 15 5.39 -9.38 10.82
CA LEU A 15 4.14 -9.83 10.21
C LEU A 15 4.34 -11.19 9.54
N THR A 16 3.30 -12.01 9.54
CA THR A 16 3.22 -13.20 8.70
C THR A 16 2.97 -12.81 7.24
N LEU A 17 3.41 -13.65 6.29
CA LEU A 17 3.09 -13.42 4.87
C LEU A 17 1.58 -13.45 4.59
N ALA A 18 0.81 -14.20 5.39
CA ALA A 18 -0.65 -14.25 5.29
C ALA A 18 -1.30 -12.91 5.66
N GLU A 19 -0.84 -12.24 6.72
CA GLU A 19 -1.31 -10.90 7.08
C GLU A 19 -0.98 -9.88 5.99
N VAL A 20 0.25 -9.89 5.47
CA VAL A 20 0.64 -9.02 4.35
C VAL A 20 -0.23 -9.28 3.11
N SER A 21 -0.47 -10.56 2.77
CA SER A 21 -1.36 -10.96 1.68
C SER A 21 -2.77 -10.39 1.84
N GLN A 22 -3.34 -10.45 3.05
CA GLN A 22 -4.66 -9.90 3.35
C GLN A 22 -4.71 -8.38 3.23
N LEU A 23 -3.69 -7.66 3.72
CA LEU A 23 -3.60 -6.20 3.59
C LEU A 23 -3.55 -5.77 2.12
N LEU A 24 -2.77 -6.47 1.29
CA LEU A 24 -2.66 -6.17 -0.15
C LEU A 24 -3.92 -6.52 -0.91
N TRP A 25 -4.58 -7.63 -0.56
CA TRP A 25 -5.87 -7.96 -1.12
C TRP A 25 -6.92 -6.90 -0.76
N ALA A 26 -6.94 -6.42 0.49
CA ALA A 26 -7.83 -5.33 0.89
C ALA A 26 -7.55 -4.02 0.13
N ALA A 27 -6.29 -3.73 -0.20
CA ALA A 27 -5.91 -2.55 -0.97
C ALA A 27 -6.40 -2.61 -2.42
N GLN A 28 -6.05 -3.66 -3.17
CA GLN A 28 -6.26 -3.77 -4.63
C GLN A 28 -6.48 -5.21 -5.13
N GLY A 29 -6.91 -6.14 -4.28
CA GLY A 29 -7.19 -7.53 -4.67
C GLY A 29 -8.36 -7.66 -5.65
N ILE A 30 -8.33 -8.68 -6.51
CA ILE A 30 -9.46 -9.01 -7.40
C ILE A 30 -10.57 -9.70 -6.62
N THR A 31 -11.83 -9.32 -6.89
CA THR A 31 -13.03 -9.81 -6.20
C THR A 31 -13.95 -10.67 -7.07
N ASN A 32 -13.75 -10.70 -8.38
CA ASN A 32 -14.50 -11.53 -9.32
C ASN A 32 -13.79 -11.69 -10.67
N ASP A 33 -14.34 -12.57 -11.52
CA ASP A 33 -13.80 -12.89 -12.84
C ASP A 33 -13.78 -11.72 -13.83
N ARG A 34 -14.52 -10.64 -13.53
CA ARG A 34 -14.51 -9.41 -14.32
C ARG A 34 -13.31 -8.51 -14.00
N GLY A 35 -12.49 -8.89 -13.02
CA GLY A 35 -11.30 -8.14 -12.61
C GLY A 35 -11.59 -6.95 -11.71
N PHE A 36 -12.80 -6.85 -11.12
CA PHE A 36 -13.09 -5.76 -10.20
C PHE A 36 -12.27 -5.87 -8.92
N ARG A 37 -11.82 -4.73 -8.41
CA ARG A 37 -10.96 -4.64 -7.23
C ARG A 37 -11.77 -4.43 -5.95
N THR A 38 -11.15 -4.72 -4.82
CA THR A 38 -11.65 -4.39 -3.47
C THR A 38 -11.83 -2.89 -3.26
N ALA A 39 -10.97 -2.05 -3.85
CA ALA A 39 -11.17 -0.60 -3.89
C ALA A 39 -11.91 -0.17 -5.18
N PRO A 40 -12.93 0.70 -5.10
CA PRO A 40 -13.60 1.22 -6.28
C PRO A 40 -12.70 2.21 -7.03
N SER A 41 -12.79 2.17 -8.37
CA SER A 41 -12.01 3.00 -9.28
C SER A 41 -12.91 3.69 -10.29
N ALA A 42 -12.57 4.93 -10.65
CA ALA A 42 -13.30 5.69 -11.66
C ALA A 42 -13.28 4.95 -13.02
N GLY A 43 -14.45 4.52 -13.47
CA GLY A 43 -14.58 3.78 -14.73
C GLY A 43 -13.94 2.39 -14.73
N ALA A 44 -13.62 1.82 -13.56
CA ALA A 44 -12.89 0.56 -13.41
C ALA A 44 -11.54 0.53 -14.14
N LEU A 45 -10.83 1.67 -14.16
CA LEU A 45 -9.56 1.83 -14.88
C LEU A 45 -8.34 1.41 -14.05
N TYR A 46 -8.48 1.35 -12.72
CA TYR A 46 -7.49 0.82 -11.77
C TYR A 46 -6.06 1.33 -12.02
N PRO A 47 -5.83 2.65 -11.86
CA PRO A 47 -4.54 3.29 -12.07
C PRO A 47 -3.49 2.94 -11.02
N LEU A 48 -3.89 2.47 -9.83
CA LEU A 48 -2.96 2.27 -8.72
C LEU A 48 -2.04 1.08 -8.95
N GLU A 49 -0.77 1.29 -8.61
CA GLU A 49 0.26 0.27 -8.50
C GLU A 49 0.67 0.20 -7.01
N VAL A 50 0.63 -1.00 -6.43
CA VAL A 50 0.85 -1.17 -4.99
C VAL A 50 2.21 -1.82 -4.76
N TYR A 51 3.05 -1.17 -3.99
CA TYR A 51 4.36 -1.66 -3.59
C TYR A 51 4.39 -1.89 -2.08
N VAL A 52 5.27 -2.80 -1.66
CA VAL A 52 5.58 -3.09 -0.27
C VAL A 52 7.06 -2.91 -0.06
N VAL A 53 7.44 -2.03 0.85
CA VAL A 53 8.78 -2.03 1.43
C VAL A 53 8.74 -2.92 2.65
N ALA A 54 9.27 -4.13 2.53
CA ALA A 54 9.24 -5.15 3.58
C ALA A 54 10.54 -5.12 4.38
N GLY A 55 10.43 -5.12 5.72
CA GLY A 55 11.59 -5.27 6.61
C GLY A 55 11.44 -6.40 7.62
N LYS A 56 10.27 -6.56 8.23
CA LYS A 56 10.00 -7.60 9.25
C LYS A 56 8.82 -8.47 8.84
N VAL A 57 9.04 -9.37 7.87
CA VAL A 57 8.00 -10.30 7.40
C VAL A 57 8.53 -11.73 7.42
N GLU A 58 7.78 -12.63 8.04
CA GLU A 58 8.14 -14.05 8.12
C GLU A 58 8.19 -14.69 6.74
N GLY A 59 9.31 -15.33 6.40
CA GLY A 59 9.47 -16.03 5.12
C GLY A 59 9.63 -15.12 3.89
N LEU A 60 9.66 -13.79 4.06
CA LEU A 60 9.89 -12.83 3.00
C LEU A 60 11.15 -12.00 3.32
N PRO A 61 12.21 -12.10 2.51
CA PRO A 61 13.40 -11.27 2.70
C PRO A 61 13.06 -9.77 2.71
N ALA A 62 13.86 -8.98 3.43
CA ALA A 62 13.72 -7.53 3.35
C ALA A 62 13.99 -7.03 1.92
N GLY A 63 13.16 -6.11 1.44
CA GLY A 63 13.23 -5.65 0.06
C GLY A 63 12.01 -4.84 -0.37
N ILE A 64 12.02 -4.42 -1.63
CA ILE A 64 10.89 -3.76 -2.28
C ILE A 64 10.20 -4.78 -3.18
N TYR A 65 8.89 -4.88 -3.03
CA TYR A 65 8.06 -5.82 -3.77
C TYR A 65 6.88 -5.11 -4.40
N LYS A 66 6.58 -5.44 -5.64
CA LYS A 66 5.37 -5.01 -6.34
C LYS A 66 4.29 -6.05 -6.19
N TYR A 67 3.13 -5.67 -5.65
CA TYR A 67 1.97 -6.54 -5.63
C TYR A 67 1.40 -6.67 -7.05
N ARG A 68 1.21 -7.91 -7.51
CA ARG A 68 0.53 -8.24 -8.78
C ARG A 68 -0.83 -8.83 -8.45
N PRO A 69 -1.92 -8.03 -8.52
CA PRO A 69 -3.22 -8.48 -8.06
C PRO A 69 -3.84 -9.66 -8.82
N ARG A 70 -3.45 -9.88 -10.08
CA ARG A 70 -4.03 -10.92 -10.93
C ARG A 70 -3.53 -12.30 -10.54
N GLU A 71 -2.24 -12.40 -10.29
CA GLU A 71 -1.55 -13.61 -9.84
C GLU A 71 -1.57 -13.74 -8.31
N HIS A 72 -1.99 -12.68 -7.61
CA HIS A 72 -1.98 -12.57 -6.16
C HIS A 72 -0.61 -12.88 -5.55
N GLU A 73 0.40 -12.17 -6.04
CA GLU A 73 1.80 -12.43 -5.67
C GLU A 73 2.60 -11.13 -5.48
N LEU A 74 3.78 -11.28 -4.88
CA LEU A 74 4.78 -10.23 -4.73
C LEU A 74 5.92 -10.45 -5.71
N TRP A 75 6.07 -9.53 -6.65
CA TRP A 75 7.21 -9.48 -7.56
C TRP A 75 8.33 -8.67 -6.93
N ARG A 76 9.49 -9.30 -6.71
CA ARG A 76 10.67 -8.62 -6.14
C ARG A 76 11.21 -7.56 -7.10
N VAL A 77 11.34 -6.34 -6.60
CA VAL A 77 11.93 -5.18 -7.31
C VAL A 77 13.37 -4.98 -6.86
N ASP A 78 13.61 -4.93 -5.56
CA ASP A 78 14.93 -4.75 -4.96
C ASP A 78 15.06 -5.54 -3.64
N LEU A 79 16.29 -5.77 -3.18
CA LEU A 79 16.60 -6.43 -1.92
C LEU A 79 17.24 -5.46 -0.91
N GLY A 80 17.10 -5.81 0.36
CA GLY A 80 17.62 -5.04 1.47
C GLY A 80 16.52 -4.23 2.16
N ASP A 81 16.74 -3.92 3.43
CA ASP A 81 15.78 -3.12 4.20
C ASP A 81 15.89 -1.64 3.81
N LYS A 82 14.85 -1.12 3.17
CA LYS A 82 14.77 0.25 2.65
C LYS A 82 13.92 1.17 3.52
N ARG A 83 13.40 0.70 4.66
CA ARG A 83 12.48 1.50 5.50
C ARG A 83 13.11 2.76 6.07
N ARG A 84 14.41 2.73 6.41
CA ARG A 84 15.12 3.92 6.88
C ARG A 84 15.34 4.95 5.76
N GLU A 85 15.63 4.49 4.55
CA GLU A 85 15.77 5.35 3.37
C GLU A 85 14.42 6.01 3.04
N LEU A 86 13.34 5.20 3.00
CA LEU A 86 11.98 5.69 2.80
C LEU A 86 11.53 6.66 3.90
N SER A 87 11.92 6.41 5.16
CA SER A 87 11.65 7.34 6.26
C SER A 87 12.33 8.69 6.05
N GLY A 88 13.57 8.69 5.53
CA GLY A 88 14.28 9.91 5.13
C GLY A 88 13.48 10.73 4.10
N ALA A 89 13.03 10.07 3.03
CA ALA A 89 12.16 10.69 2.01
C ALA A 89 10.83 11.17 2.58
N ALA A 90 10.32 10.51 3.62
CA ALA A 90 9.11 10.86 4.37
C ALA A 90 9.38 11.80 5.56
N LEU A 91 10.32 12.75 5.43
CA LEU A 91 10.60 13.79 6.44
C LEU A 91 11.01 13.22 7.81
N GLY A 92 11.66 12.06 7.84
CA GLY A 92 12.11 11.40 9.07
C GLY A 92 10.96 10.87 9.94
N GLN A 93 9.81 10.55 9.36
CA GLN A 93 8.67 10.01 10.11
C GLN A 93 8.96 8.58 10.59
N GLU A 94 9.34 8.43 11.86
CA GLU A 94 9.68 7.14 12.50
C GLU A 94 8.70 5.98 12.25
N PRO A 95 7.35 6.17 12.15
CA PRO A 95 6.46 5.06 11.81
C PRO A 95 6.81 4.35 10.48
N VAL A 96 7.46 5.04 9.55
CA VAL A 96 7.96 4.41 8.31
C VAL A 96 9.14 3.49 8.61
N ALA A 97 10.12 3.95 9.40
CA ALA A 97 11.29 3.14 9.74
C ALA A 97 10.95 1.94 10.65
N ASP A 98 10.02 2.14 11.58
CA ASP A 98 9.67 1.16 12.62
C ASP A 98 8.69 0.10 12.15
N GLY A 99 7.82 0.43 11.19
CA GLY A 99 6.77 -0.45 10.67
C GLY A 99 7.33 -1.73 10.09
N ALA A 100 6.65 -2.87 10.30
CA ALA A 100 7.09 -4.15 9.74
C ALA A 100 7.14 -4.13 8.20
N ILE A 101 6.20 -3.39 7.60
CA ILE A 101 6.12 -3.08 6.18
C ILE A 101 5.63 -1.63 5.98
N ASP A 102 5.93 -1.05 4.82
CA ASP A 102 5.25 0.13 4.29
C ASP A 102 4.54 -0.23 2.99
N ILE A 103 3.25 0.13 2.86
CA ILE A 103 2.50 0.00 1.61
C ILE A 103 2.55 1.34 0.88
N VAL A 104 3.24 1.36 -0.26
CA VAL A 104 3.39 2.55 -1.10
C VAL A 104 2.41 2.47 -2.27
N PHE A 105 1.55 3.48 -2.37
CA PHE A 105 0.62 3.63 -3.49
C PHE A 105 1.22 4.53 -4.56
N ALA A 106 1.60 3.94 -5.68
CA ALA A 106 1.95 4.66 -6.91
C ALA A 106 0.75 4.65 -7.88
N ALA A 107 0.81 5.42 -8.97
CA ALA A 107 -0.27 5.45 -9.94
C ALA A 107 0.21 5.74 -11.37
N VAL A 108 -0.36 5.00 -12.33
CA VAL A 108 -0.23 5.31 -13.76
C VAL A 108 -1.39 6.24 -14.15
N TYR A 109 -1.24 7.54 -13.92
CA TYR A 109 -2.28 8.55 -14.18
C TYR A 109 -2.86 8.50 -15.59
N GLY A 110 -2.05 8.14 -16.59
CA GLY A 110 -2.46 7.95 -17.98
C GLY A 110 -3.65 7.01 -18.14
N ARG A 111 -3.75 5.92 -17.35
CA ARG A 111 -4.88 4.97 -17.42
C ARG A 111 -6.23 5.65 -17.16
N THR A 112 -6.27 6.56 -16.21
CA THR A 112 -7.47 7.33 -15.87
C THR A 112 -7.66 8.52 -16.80
N ALA A 113 -6.58 9.17 -17.22
CA ALA A 113 -6.60 10.34 -18.09
C ALA A 113 -7.18 10.06 -19.47
N VAL A 114 -7.00 8.85 -20.02
CA VAL A 114 -7.63 8.43 -21.29
C VAL A 114 -9.13 8.68 -21.32
N LYS A 115 -9.82 8.53 -20.17
CA LYS A 115 -11.28 8.74 -20.07
C LYS A 115 -11.67 10.08 -19.46
N TYR A 116 -10.86 10.60 -18.55
CA TYR A 116 -11.25 11.73 -17.69
C TYR A 116 -10.39 13.00 -17.84
N GLY A 117 -9.38 12.99 -18.72
CA GLY A 117 -8.49 14.11 -18.96
C GLY A 117 -7.86 14.66 -17.68
N GLU A 118 -7.86 15.97 -17.51
CA GLU A 118 -7.31 16.68 -16.34
C GLU A 118 -7.95 16.27 -15.00
N ARG A 119 -9.18 15.72 -15.03
CA ARG A 119 -9.85 15.27 -13.79
C ARG A 119 -9.27 13.97 -13.24
N ALA A 120 -8.44 13.27 -14.01
CA ALA A 120 -7.83 12.00 -13.62
C ALA A 120 -7.10 12.07 -12.28
N THR A 121 -6.32 13.12 -12.03
CA THR A 121 -5.55 13.28 -10.79
C THR A 121 -6.44 13.22 -9.54
N ARG A 122 -7.60 13.89 -9.60
CA ARG A 122 -8.56 13.87 -8.48
C ARG A 122 -9.12 12.46 -8.24
N TYR A 123 -9.42 11.72 -9.30
CA TYR A 123 -9.93 10.36 -9.18
C TYR A 123 -8.89 9.37 -8.68
N VAL A 124 -7.64 9.53 -9.11
CA VAL A 124 -6.52 8.73 -8.59
C VAL A 124 -6.37 8.94 -7.08
N HIS A 125 -6.34 10.18 -6.59
CA HIS A 125 -6.21 10.45 -5.16
C HIS A 125 -7.42 9.94 -4.34
N ILE A 126 -8.64 10.06 -4.88
CA ILE A 126 -9.84 9.46 -4.25
C ILE A 126 -9.69 7.94 -4.14
N GLU A 127 -9.17 7.28 -5.18
CA GLU A 127 -8.93 5.83 -5.17
C GLU A 127 -7.85 5.43 -4.16
N VAL A 128 -6.77 6.21 -4.03
CA VAL A 128 -5.76 5.99 -2.95
C VAL A 128 -6.43 6.04 -1.59
N GLY A 129 -7.33 7.01 -1.36
CA GLY A 129 -8.10 7.11 -0.12
C GLY A 129 -8.97 5.88 0.15
N HIS A 130 -9.65 5.34 -0.88
CA HIS A 130 -10.43 4.11 -0.76
C HIS A 130 -9.55 2.90 -0.42
N ALA A 131 -8.45 2.71 -1.14
CA ALA A 131 -7.53 1.59 -0.91
C ALA A 131 -6.88 1.66 0.48
N ALA A 132 -6.39 2.84 0.88
CA ALA A 132 -5.82 3.06 2.21
C ALA A 132 -6.86 2.79 3.31
N GLN A 133 -8.12 3.22 3.13
CA GLN A 133 -9.16 2.95 4.11
C GLN A 133 -9.48 1.45 4.22
N ASN A 134 -9.48 0.70 3.11
CA ASN A 134 -9.63 -0.75 3.16
C ASN A 134 -8.47 -1.42 3.94
N VAL A 135 -7.23 -0.99 3.69
CA VAL A 135 -6.06 -1.47 4.46
C VAL A 135 -6.24 -1.21 5.95
N PHE A 136 -6.72 -0.03 6.34
CA PHE A 136 -6.98 0.29 7.75
C PHE A 136 -8.05 -0.60 8.40
N LEU A 137 -9.10 -0.93 7.64
CA LEU A 137 -10.15 -1.83 8.14
C LEU A 137 -9.64 -3.26 8.26
N GLN A 138 -8.83 -3.72 7.31
CA GLN A 138 -8.21 -5.04 7.33
C GLN A 138 -7.18 -5.17 8.46
N ALA A 139 -6.30 -4.17 8.63
CA ALA A 139 -5.35 -4.11 9.73
C ALA A 139 -6.07 -4.21 11.08
N GLY A 140 -7.14 -3.42 11.27
CA GLY A 140 -7.94 -3.49 12.49
C GLY A 140 -8.67 -4.82 12.70
N ALA A 141 -8.99 -5.56 11.62
CA ALA A 141 -9.58 -6.90 11.73
C ALA A 141 -8.54 -7.98 12.08
N LEU A 142 -7.27 -7.74 11.77
CA LEU A 142 -6.13 -8.59 12.10
C LEU A 142 -5.43 -8.17 13.42
N ASP A 143 -5.99 -7.19 14.15
CA ASP A 143 -5.39 -6.59 15.35
C ASP A 143 -4.01 -5.95 15.13
N LEU A 144 -3.79 -5.40 13.92
CA LEU A 144 -2.57 -4.71 13.52
C LEU A 144 -2.68 -3.19 13.65
N GLY A 145 -1.56 -2.55 13.94
CA GLY A 145 -1.41 -1.09 13.89
C GLY A 145 -1.13 -0.59 12.47
N ALA A 146 -1.71 0.55 12.09
CA ALA A 146 -1.41 1.23 10.83
C ALA A 146 -1.48 2.76 10.96
N ALA A 147 -0.68 3.46 10.17
CA ALA A 147 -0.70 4.92 10.01
C ALA A 147 -0.67 5.29 8.52
N VAL A 148 -1.34 6.39 8.15
CA VAL A 148 -1.17 7.01 6.82
C VAL A 148 -0.07 8.05 6.92
N ILE A 149 0.84 8.03 5.97
CA ILE A 149 1.86 9.04 5.75
C ILE A 149 1.48 9.79 4.47
N GLY A 150 1.33 11.11 4.58
CA GLY A 150 0.87 11.96 3.48
C GLY A 150 1.87 13.02 3.04
N ALA A 151 3.03 13.08 3.69
CA ALA A 151 4.10 14.02 3.38
C ALA A 151 5.40 13.25 3.16
N PHE A 152 5.96 13.41 1.97
CA PHE A 152 7.22 12.84 1.51
C PHE A 152 7.67 13.62 0.26
N PHE A 153 8.94 13.48 -0.13
CA PHE A 153 9.45 14.01 -1.40
C PHE A 153 9.25 12.96 -2.49
N ASP A 154 8.37 13.21 -3.47
CA ASP A 154 8.05 12.26 -4.54
C ASP A 154 9.32 11.76 -5.27
N GLU A 155 10.23 12.67 -5.62
CA GLU A 155 11.49 12.37 -6.32
C GLU A 155 12.44 11.44 -5.56
N GLU A 156 12.32 11.36 -4.22
CA GLU A 156 13.13 10.48 -3.38
C GLU A 156 12.47 9.10 -3.17
N VAL A 157 11.20 8.94 -3.58
CA VAL A 157 10.45 7.68 -3.50
C VAL A 157 10.40 6.94 -4.84
N GLU A 158 10.50 7.66 -5.96
CA GLU A 158 10.44 7.13 -7.35
C GLU A 158 11.64 6.26 -7.77
#